data_AF-A0A8H5SZ88-F1
#
_entry.id   AF-A0A8H5SZ88-F1
#
_cell.length_a   1.000
_cell.length_b   1.000
_cell.length_c   1.000
_cell.angle_alpha   90.00
_cell.angle_beta   90.00
_cell.angle_gamma   90.00
#
_symmetry.space_group_name_H-M   'P 1'
#
loop_
_entity.id
_entity.type
_entity.pdbx_description
1 polymer ?
#
loop_
_entity_poly.entity_id
_entity_poly.type
_entity_poly.pdbx_seq_one_letter_code
_entity_poly.pdbx_strand_id
1 'polypeptide(L)'
;MSVGERGESAHPLKIFDIARKQDRFLYALAPMVRYGKLAFRQTVHKYGVDLCWSPMILAKEFNRSSFARDSDLTVSTHPNQPPTIVQFGANLPLELARASALVAPSTQGVDLNCGCPQSWACAETLGAALMNHRELVRDMVVETRQRLASDGWGVGLEKDIDNPKGRSVSVKIRIHNDLRQTMDFIDTVVGHPQNRLVDWITIHPRTRSTPSTTPIRTEALEILTEKYSKALPILLSGDVFDLSALPFQPTITTNNDAPLPSFNKLVLNDTTSVVNMPRPSNTHLSGFMSARGLLANPATFAGYLACPWEAVETFMCKVAQAPVPFKLVQHHVMEMTAPGMGSDKTSLLEKKERAELMKLTNTCDIMDFLDEKIEEKTGRVGGMRRNL
;
A
#
# COMPACT_ATOMS: atom_id res chain seq x y z
N MET A 1 9.26 -20.44 6.07
CA MET A 1 7.93 -21.01 5.79
C MET A 1 7.16 -20.00 4.97
N SER A 2 7.02 -20.27 3.67
CA SER A 2 6.20 -19.46 2.77
C SER A 2 4.74 -19.54 3.22
N VAL A 3 4.07 -18.40 3.29
CA VAL A 3 2.62 -18.38 3.37
C VAL A 3 2.11 -18.90 2.02
N GLY A 4 1.55 -20.10 1.99
CA GLY A 4 0.91 -20.65 0.80
C GLY A 4 1.30 -22.09 0.48
N GLU A 5 0.74 -23.05 1.21
CA GLU A 5 0.59 -24.43 0.71
C GLU A 5 -0.85 -24.94 0.71
N ARG A 6 -1.83 -24.14 1.15
CA ARG A 6 -3.26 -24.41 0.92
C ARG A 6 -3.96 -23.09 0.68
N GLY A 7 -4.87 -23.03 -0.28
CA GLY A 7 -5.66 -21.85 -0.67
C GLY A 7 -6.64 -21.34 0.40
N GLU A 8 -6.25 -21.39 1.67
CA GLU A 8 -6.97 -20.78 2.78
C GLU A 8 -6.52 -19.32 2.89
N SER A 9 -7.47 -18.41 2.69
CA SER A 9 -7.27 -16.97 2.83
C SER A 9 -6.89 -16.63 4.28
N ALA A 10 -5.60 -16.43 4.56
CA ALA A 10 -5.15 -16.00 5.89
C ALA A 10 -5.68 -14.60 6.24
N HIS A 11 -6.17 -14.44 7.47
CA HIS A 11 -6.54 -13.13 8.02
C HIS A 11 -5.34 -12.17 7.96
N PRO A 12 -5.47 -10.90 7.52
CA PRO A 12 -4.34 -9.98 7.37
C PRO A 12 -3.49 -9.78 8.63
N LEU A 13 -4.11 -9.72 9.82
CA LEU A 13 -3.36 -9.67 11.10
C LEU A 13 -2.37 -10.82 11.29
N LYS A 14 -2.58 -11.99 10.67
CA LYS A 14 -1.60 -13.09 10.68
C LYS A 14 -0.31 -12.71 9.96
N ILE A 15 -0.41 -11.91 8.90
CA ILE A 15 0.74 -11.40 8.14
C ILE A 15 1.49 -10.35 8.97
N PHE A 16 0.77 -9.46 9.67
CA PHE A 16 1.38 -8.55 10.66
C PHE A 16 2.11 -9.30 11.77
N ASP A 17 1.52 -10.36 12.31
CA ASP A 17 2.12 -11.19 13.35
C ASP A 17 3.38 -11.92 12.87
N ILE A 18 3.39 -12.45 11.65
CA ILE A 18 4.56 -13.07 11.04
C ILE A 18 5.69 -12.04 10.87
N ALA A 19 5.37 -10.87 10.33
CA ALA A 19 6.34 -9.79 10.14
C ALA A 19 6.94 -9.33 11.48
N ARG A 20 6.10 -9.12 12.51
CA ARG A 20 6.52 -8.78 13.87
C ARG A 20 7.44 -9.85 14.48
N LYS A 21 7.08 -11.13 14.37
CA LYS A 21 7.91 -12.25 14.90
C LYS A 21 9.27 -12.35 14.21
N GLN A 22 9.36 -11.91 12.97
CA GLN A 22 10.61 -11.85 12.19
C GLN A 22 11.38 -10.54 12.40
N ASP A 23 10.87 -9.62 13.21
CA ASP A 23 11.41 -8.27 13.39
C ASP A 23 11.65 -7.56 12.05
N ARG A 24 10.74 -7.78 11.09
CA ARG A 24 10.74 -7.12 9.77
C ARG A 24 9.50 -6.28 9.61
N PHE A 25 9.64 -5.18 8.88
CA PHE A 25 8.48 -4.39 8.48
C PHE A 25 7.58 -5.18 7.55
N LEU A 26 6.27 -4.96 7.69
CA LEU A 26 5.29 -5.33 6.69
C LEU A 26 5.43 -4.39 5.49
N TYR A 27 5.44 -4.95 4.28
CA TYR A 27 5.52 -4.19 3.04
C TYR A 27 4.20 -4.22 2.29
N ALA A 28 3.67 -3.04 1.98
CA ALA A 28 2.34 -2.90 1.41
C ALA A 28 2.33 -2.09 0.11
N LEU A 29 1.52 -2.54 -0.85
CA LEU A 29 1.15 -1.73 -2.01
C LEU A 29 -0.01 -0.81 -1.65
N ALA A 30 0.18 0.49 -1.81
CA ALA A 30 -0.85 1.49 -1.58
C ALA A 30 -1.98 1.44 -2.62
N PRO A 31 -3.21 1.83 -2.24
CA PRO A 31 -4.28 2.03 -3.20
C PRO A 31 -3.96 3.21 -4.11
N MET A 32 -3.97 2.94 -5.42
CA MET A 32 -3.76 3.93 -6.47
C MET A 32 -4.89 3.81 -7.47
N VAL A 33 -5.65 4.90 -7.64
CA VAL A 33 -6.78 4.94 -8.58
C VAL A 33 -6.29 4.46 -9.95
N ARG A 34 -6.95 3.45 -10.51
CA ARG A 34 -6.64 2.74 -11.78
C ARG A 34 -5.38 1.87 -11.81
N TYR A 35 -4.32 2.16 -11.04
CA TYR A 35 -3.02 1.48 -11.18
C TYR A 35 -2.86 0.18 -10.35
N GLY A 36 -3.61 0.02 -9.25
CA GLY A 36 -3.55 -1.17 -8.38
C GLY A 36 -4.25 -2.43 -8.91
N LYS A 37 -4.34 -2.62 -10.24
CA LYS A 37 -5.05 -3.78 -10.85
C LYS A 37 -4.29 -5.10 -10.64
N LEU A 38 -4.97 -6.24 -10.88
CA LEU A 38 -4.47 -7.58 -10.50
C LEU A 38 -3.05 -7.86 -11.02
N ALA A 39 -2.77 -7.59 -12.29
CA ALA A 39 -1.44 -7.80 -12.87
C ALA A 39 -0.35 -7.07 -12.08
N PHE A 40 -0.58 -5.80 -11.72
CA PHE A 40 0.37 -5.03 -10.93
C PHE A 40 0.49 -5.54 -9.49
N ARG A 41 -0.62 -5.92 -8.85
CA ARG A 41 -0.60 -6.54 -7.50
C ARG A 41 0.21 -7.83 -7.50
N GLN A 42 0.08 -8.66 -8.53
CA GLN A 42 0.86 -9.89 -8.71
C GLN A 42 2.35 -9.60 -8.94
N THR A 43 2.67 -8.59 -9.74
CA THR A 43 4.06 -8.16 -9.95
C THR A 43 4.72 -7.76 -8.64
N VAL A 44 4.16 -6.81 -7.89
CA VAL A 44 4.80 -6.33 -6.66
C VAL A 44 4.83 -7.39 -5.56
N HIS A 45 3.86 -8.31 -5.52
CA HIS A 45 3.86 -9.44 -4.59
C HIS A 45 5.02 -10.41 -4.87
N LYS A 46 5.34 -10.67 -6.14
CA LYS A 46 6.53 -11.43 -6.54
C LYS A 46 7.82 -10.81 -5.98
N TYR A 47 7.83 -9.48 -5.79
CA TYR A 47 8.97 -8.72 -5.25
C TYR A 47 8.80 -8.31 -3.78
N GLY A 48 8.11 -9.13 -2.97
CA GLY A 48 8.14 -9.01 -1.52
C GLY A 48 7.11 -8.06 -0.90
N VAL A 49 6.12 -7.58 -1.66
CA VAL A 49 4.92 -6.97 -1.05
C VAL A 49 4.10 -8.05 -0.34
N ASP A 50 3.80 -7.85 0.93
CA ASP A 50 3.00 -8.75 1.77
C ASP A 50 1.49 -8.56 1.60
N LEU A 51 1.05 -7.31 1.52
CA LEU A 51 -0.36 -6.91 1.42
C LEU A 51 -0.57 -5.93 0.27
N CYS A 52 -1.57 -6.19 -0.57
CA CYS A 52 -1.87 -5.34 -1.72
C CYS A 52 -3.25 -4.68 -1.59
N TRP A 53 -3.34 -3.38 -1.84
CA TRP A 53 -4.62 -2.71 -1.96
C TRP A 53 -5.11 -2.67 -3.40
N SER A 54 -6.42 -2.77 -3.59
CA SER A 54 -7.06 -2.47 -4.87
C SER A 54 -6.90 -0.99 -5.24
N PRO A 55 -7.22 -0.57 -6.47
CA PRO A 55 -7.56 0.84 -6.70
C PRO A 55 -8.65 1.28 -5.72
N MET A 56 -8.76 2.58 -5.45
CA MET A 56 -9.91 3.11 -4.71
C MET A 56 -11.17 2.89 -5.55
N ILE A 57 -12.16 2.19 -5.00
CA ILE A 57 -13.44 1.87 -5.64
C ILE A 57 -14.54 2.68 -4.96
N LEU A 58 -15.48 3.24 -5.72
CA LEU A 58 -16.64 3.91 -5.13
C LEU A 58 -17.66 2.86 -4.66
N ALA A 59 -17.95 2.81 -3.36
CA ALA A 59 -18.87 1.82 -2.79
C ALA A 59 -20.26 1.88 -3.43
N LYS A 60 -20.74 3.10 -3.70
CA LYS A 60 -22.02 3.35 -4.38
C LYS A 60 -22.09 2.68 -5.74
N GLU A 61 -21.07 2.83 -6.59
CA GLU A 61 -21.06 2.24 -7.93
C GLU A 61 -20.85 0.73 -7.89
N PHE A 62 -20.01 0.26 -6.95
CA PHE A 62 -19.79 -1.16 -6.70
C PHE A 62 -21.10 -1.88 -6.31
N ASN A 63 -21.96 -1.24 -5.51
CA ASN A 63 -23.26 -1.77 -5.16
C ASN A 63 -24.23 -1.83 -6.35
N ARG A 64 -24.24 -0.79 -7.19
CA ARG A 64 -25.26 -0.58 -8.22
C ARG A 64 -25.06 -1.42 -9.48
N SER A 65 -23.83 -1.75 -9.85
CA SER A 65 -23.54 -2.33 -11.17
C SER A 65 -22.50 -3.43 -11.11
N SER A 66 -22.86 -4.65 -11.54
CA SER A 66 -21.89 -5.75 -11.72
C SER A 66 -20.80 -5.37 -12.70
N PHE A 67 -21.14 -4.68 -13.79
CA PHE A 67 -20.16 -4.19 -14.77
C PHE A 67 -19.13 -3.25 -14.13
N ALA A 68 -19.56 -2.35 -13.24
CA ALA A 68 -18.65 -1.49 -12.50
C ALA A 68 -17.74 -2.30 -11.57
N ARG A 69 -18.29 -3.31 -10.87
CA ARG A 69 -17.50 -4.22 -10.02
C ARG A 69 -16.41 -4.93 -10.82
N ASP A 70 -16.77 -5.53 -11.94
CA ASP A 70 -15.85 -6.32 -12.77
C ASP A 70 -14.77 -5.44 -13.42
N SER A 71 -15.13 -4.19 -13.75
CA SER A 71 -14.19 -3.18 -14.26
C SER A 71 -13.21 -2.71 -13.19
N ASP A 72 -13.68 -2.47 -11.96
CA ASP A 72 -12.87 -1.86 -10.90
C ASP A 72 -12.03 -2.90 -10.13
N LEU A 73 -12.55 -4.12 -9.97
CA LEU A 73 -11.92 -5.19 -9.21
C LEU A 73 -11.81 -6.47 -10.03
N THR A 74 -10.56 -6.87 -10.28
CA THR A 74 -10.21 -8.20 -10.77
C THR A 74 -9.47 -8.94 -9.67
N VAL A 75 -9.86 -10.17 -9.38
CA VAL A 75 -9.20 -11.11 -8.46
C VAL A 75 -8.77 -12.35 -9.22
N SER A 76 -7.76 -13.06 -8.73
CA SER A 76 -7.34 -14.31 -9.39
C SER A 76 -8.28 -15.44 -9.01
N THR A 77 -8.54 -16.34 -9.96
CA THR A 77 -9.19 -17.63 -9.70
C THR A 77 -8.20 -18.68 -9.17
N HIS A 78 -6.90 -18.38 -9.13
CA HIS A 78 -5.87 -19.26 -8.62
C HIS A 78 -5.61 -19.02 -7.11
N PRO A 79 -5.22 -20.06 -6.35
CA PRO A 79 -5.01 -19.95 -4.91
C PRO A 79 -3.83 -19.05 -4.51
N ASN A 80 -2.81 -18.91 -5.37
CA ASN A 80 -1.61 -18.12 -5.11
C ASN A 80 -1.79 -16.66 -5.56
N GLN A 81 -2.80 -15.99 -5.02
CA GLN A 81 -3.02 -14.56 -5.27
C GLN A 81 -2.45 -13.69 -4.15
N PRO A 82 -2.03 -12.45 -4.44
CA PRO A 82 -1.61 -11.52 -3.41
C PRO A 82 -2.75 -11.30 -2.40
N PRO A 83 -2.49 -11.38 -1.09
CA PRO A 83 -3.45 -10.96 -0.07
C PRO A 83 -3.94 -9.54 -0.38
N THR A 84 -5.22 -9.41 -0.70
CA THR A 84 -5.81 -8.19 -1.25
C THR A 84 -6.81 -7.58 -0.28
N ILE A 85 -6.61 -6.29 0.02
CA ILE A 85 -7.54 -5.44 0.75
C ILE A 85 -8.23 -4.52 -0.24
N VAL A 86 -9.56 -4.50 -0.25
CA VAL A 86 -10.30 -3.61 -1.16
C VAL A 86 -10.55 -2.27 -0.48
N GLN A 87 -10.05 -1.20 -1.11
CA GLN A 87 -10.29 0.15 -0.60
C GLN A 87 -11.54 0.76 -1.22
N PHE A 88 -12.47 1.19 -0.36
CA PHE A 88 -13.66 1.91 -0.75
C PHE A 88 -13.54 3.42 -0.47
N GLY A 89 -14.06 4.22 -1.40
CA GLY A 89 -14.56 5.57 -1.13
C GLY A 89 -16.05 5.47 -0.84
N ALA A 90 -16.45 5.86 0.37
CA ALA A 90 -17.84 5.88 0.82
C ALA A 90 -18.06 7.02 1.83
N ASN A 91 -19.31 7.46 1.97
CA ASN A 91 -19.72 8.45 2.98
C ASN A 91 -21.06 8.06 3.65
N LEU A 92 -21.50 6.81 3.47
CA LEU A 92 -22.76 6.29 4.01
C LEU A 92 -22.53 4.88 4.57
N PRO A 93 -22.81 4.61 5.87
CA PRO A 93 -22.56 3.31 6.50
C PRO A 93 -23.17 2.12 5.74
N LEU A 94 -24.44 2.22 5.36
CA LEU A 94 -25.14 1.17 4.63
C LEU A 94 -24.49 0.86 3.27
N GLU A 95 -23.98 1.86 2.56
CA GLU A 95 -23.32 1.65 1.27
C GLU A 95 -21.98 0.93 1.44
N LEU A 96 -21.16 1.34 2.40
CA LEU A 96 -19.89 0.67 2.68
C LEU A 96 -20.11 -0.77 3.14
N ALA A 97 -21.07 -0.99 4.04
CA ALA A 97 -21.39 -2.32 4.57
C ALA A 97 -21.88 -3.27 3.47
N ARG A 98 -22.75 -2.80 2.57
CA ARG A 98 -23.21 -3.59 1.40
C ARG A 98 -22.08 -3.92 0.43
N ALA A 99 -21.23 -2.94 0.11
CA ALA A 99 -20.11 -3.16 -0.80
C ALA A 99 -19.09 -4.14 -0.20
N SER A 100 -18.88 -4.05 1.11
CA SER A 100 -18.02 -4.95 1.88
C SER A 100 -18.55 -6.39 1.88
N ALA A 101 -19.86 -6.57 2.08
CA ALA A 101 -20.50 -7.89 2.00
C ALA A 101 -20.35 -8.53 0.60
N LEU A 102 -20.48 -7.73 -0.46
CA LEU A 102 -20.32 -8.21 -1.84
C LEU A 102 -18.89 -8.65 -2.16
N VAL A 103 -17.87 -8.01 -1.56
CA VAL A 103 -16.47 -8.28 -1.88
C VAL A 103 -15.79 -9.30 -0.97
N ALA A 104 -16.32 -9.48 0.26
CA ALA A 104 -15.75 -10.38 1.26
C ALA A 104 -15.47 -11.82 0.79
N PRO A 105 -16.27 -12.46 -0.09
CA PRO A 105 -15.95 -13.78 -0.62
C PRO A 105 -14.60 -13.87 -1.34
N SER A 106 -14.12 -12.77 -1.91
CA SER A 106 -13.00 -12.75 -2.87
C SER A 106 -11.76 -12.04 -2.36
N THR A 107 -11.76 -11.51 -1.13
CA THR A 107 -10.68 -10.67 -0.59
C THR A 107 -10.42 -10.96 0.88
N GLN A 108 -9.30 -10.45 1.42
CA GLN A 108 -8.91 -10.68 2.82
C GLN A 108 -9.48 -9.61 3.77
N GLY A 109 -10.08 -8.56 3.23
CA GLY A 109 -10.69 -7.49 4.01
C GLY A 109 -10.99 -6.25 3.18
N VAL A 110 -11.42 -5.22 3.88
CA VAL A 110 -11.79 -3.92 3.32
C VAL A 110 -11.08 -2.78 4.05
N ASP A 111 -10.87 -1.68 3.33
CA ASP A 111 -10.28 -0.45 3.85
C ASP A 111 -11.14 0.75 3.45
N LEU A 112 -11.31 1.71 4.35
CA LEU A 112 -11.98 2.98 4.04
C LEU A 112 -10.96 4.08 3.76
N ASN A 113 -11.12 4.74 2.61
CA ASN A 113 -10.29 5.88 2.23
C ASN A 113 -10.74 7.17 2.94
N CYS A 114 -9.94 7.64 3.89
CA CYS A 114 -10.09 8.94 4.55
C CYS A 114 -8.95 9.91 4.18
N GLY A 115 -8.25 9.68 3.05
CA GLY A 115 -6.99 10.37 2.76
C GLY A 115 -6.84 10.96 1.35
N CYS A 116 -7.71 10.62 0.39
CA CYS A 116 -7.64 11.13 -0.97
C CYS A 116 -7.93 12.64 -1.01
N PRO A 117 -6.98 13.49 -1.46
CA PRO A 117 -7.15 14.95 -1.43
C PRO A 117 -7.84 15.52 -2.68
N GLN A 118 -8.24 14.67 -3.64
CA GLN A 118 -8.79 15.13 -4.92
C GLN A 118 -10.07 15.94 -4.70
N SER A 119 -10.16 17.10 -5.35
CA SER A 119 -11.23 18.06 -5.10
C SER A 119 -12.63 17.49 -5.35
N TRP A 120 -12.81 16.69 -6.41
CA TRP A 120 -14.10 16.04 -6.69
C TRP A 120 -14.49 15.06 -5.58
N ALA A 121 -13.54 14.27 -5.06
CA ALA A 121 -13.81 13.31 -4.00
C ALA A 121 -14.20 14.04 -2.71
N CYS A 122 -13.49 15.13 -2.39
CA CYS A 122 -13.80 15.93 -1.21
C CYS A 122 -15.16 16.62 -1.31
N ALA A 123 -15.55 17.08 -2.51
CA ALA A 123 -16.87 17.69 -2.76
C ALA A 123 -18.02 16.71 -2.48
N GLU A 124 -17.80 15.42 -2.76
CA GLU A 124 -18.73 14.33 -2.45
C GLU A 124 -18.59 13.80 -1.00
N THR A 125 -17.88 14.50 -0.11
CA THR A 125 -17.60 14.04 1.27
C THR A 125 -16.86 12.69 1.32
N LEU A 126 -15.97 12.45 0.36
CA LEU A 126 -15.11 11.26 0.30
C LEU A 126 -13.66 11.62 0.64
N GLY A 127 -12.84 10.60 0.89
CA GLY A 127 -11.40 10.77 1.04
C GLY A 127 -11.04 11.71 2.18
N ALA A 128 -10.16 12.68 1.93
CA ALA A 128 -9.67 13.59 2.96
C ALA A 128 -10.74 14.50 3.57
N ALA A 129 -11.93 14.64 2.95
CA ALA A 129 -13.05 15.34 3.59
C ALA A 129 -13.54 14.62 4.85
N LEU A 130 -13.50 13.28 4.85
CA LEU A 130 -13.93 12.44 5.99
C LEU A 130 -13.12 12.68 7.25
N MET A 131 -11.91 13.25 7.15
CA MET A 131 -11.10 13.62 8.32
C MET A 131 -11.83 14.57 9.29
N ASN A 132 -12.79 15.36 8.78
CA ASN A 132 -13.64 16.24 9.60
C ASN A 132 -14.96 15.58 10.05
N HIS A 133 -15.15 14.28 9.79
CA HIS A 133 -16.38 13.53 10.04
C HIS A 133 -16.10 12.22 10.80
N ARG A 134 -15.34 12.30 11.90
CA ARG A 134 -14.89 11.13 12.69
C ARG A 134 -16.02 10.19 13.14
N GLU A 135 -17.19 10.72 13.51
CA GLU A 135 -18.35 9.92 13.92
C GLU A 135 -18.94 9.14 12.74
N LEU A 136 -19.05 9.77 11.57
CA LEU A 136 -19.47 9.10 10.35
C LEU A 136 -18.51 7.97 9.96
N VAL A 137 -17.20 8.19 10.10
CA VAL A 137 -16.18 7.15 9.84
C VAL A 137 -16.33 5.99 10.82
N ARG A 138 -16.50 6.27 12.12
CA ARG A 138 -16.79 5.25 13.14
C ARG A 138 -18.04 4.45 12.75
N ASP A 139 -19.14 5.12 12.40
CA ASP A 139 -20.40 4.47 12.07
C ASP A 139 -20.27 3.58 10.82
N MET A 140 -19.54 4.04 9.81
CA MET A 140 -19.20 3.23 8.63
C MET A 140 -18.40 1.97 9.00
N VAL A 141 -17.42 2.07 9.89
CA VAL A 141 -16.63 0.92 10.38
C VAL A 141 -17.51 -0.06 11.17
N VAL A 142 -18.32 0.46 12.11
CA VAL A 142 -19.21 -0.35 12.96
C VAL A 142 -20.22 -1.12 12.11
N GLU A 143 -20.96 -0.44 11.23
CA GLU A 143 -21.96 -1.05 10.34
C GLU A 143 -21.32 -2.13 9.46
N THR A 144 -20.12 -1.85 8.92
CA THR A 144 -19.38 -2.81 8.08
C THR A 144 -19.03 -4.08 8.85
N ARG A 145 -18.51 -3.97 10.08
CA ARG A 145 -18.22 -5.15 10.91
C ARG A 145 -19.49 -5.91 11.25
N GLN A 146 -20.53 -5.22 11.69
CA GLN A 146 -21.80 -5.86 12.05
C GLN A 146 -22.38 -6.64 10.86
N ARG A 147 -22.35 -6.04 9.67
CA ARG A 147 -22.81 -6.70 8.44
C ARG A 147 -21.95 -7.92 8.07
N LEU A 148 -20.62 -7.80 8.13
CA LEU A 148 -19.75 -8.94 7.82
C LEU A 148 -19.94 -10.07 8.84
N ALA A 149 -20.07 -9.75 10.13
CA ALA A 149 -20.38 -10.72 11.17
C ALA A 149 -21.74 -11.42 10.94
N SER A 150 -22.79 -10.67 10.58
CA SER A 150 -24.12 -11.25 10.28
C SER A 150 -24.09 -12.19 9.08
N ASP A 151 -23.21 -11.91 8.11
CA ASP A 151 -23.00 -12.74 6.93
C ASP A 151 -22.09 -13.96 7.22
N GLY A 152 -21.63 -14.13 8.48
CA GLY A 152 -20.84 -15.27 8.95
C GLY A 152 -19.33 -15.14 8.73
N TRP A 153 -18.82 -13.93 8.48
CA TRP A 153 -17.38 -13.65 8.42
C TRP A 153 -16.80 -13.41 9.81
N GLY A 154 -15.56 -13.86 10.02
CA GLY A 154 -14.81 -13.61 11.25
C GLY A 154 -14.22 -12.20 11.25
N VAL A 155 -14.84 -11.30 12.00
CA VAL A 155 -14.41 -9.90 12.15
C VAL A 155 -14.17 -9.57 13.62
N GLY A 156 -13.60 -10.51 14.37
CA GLY A 156 -13.25 -10.42 15.78
C GLY A 156 -11.80 -10.01 16.06
N LEU A 157 -11.09 -9.43 15.07
CA LEU A 157 -9.68 -9.03 15.17
C LEU A 157 -8.77 -10.24 15.45
N GLU A 158 -7.90 -10.16 16.46
CA GLU A 158 -7.02 -11.26 16.87
C GLU A 158 -7.77 -12.56 17.19
N LYS A 159 -9.05 -12.49 17.63
CA LYS A 159 -9.85 -13.69 17.94
C LYS A 159 -10.12 -14.54 16.71
N ASP A 160 -10.12 -13.93 15.52
CA ASP A 160 -10.41 -14.58 14.24
C ASP A 160 -9.15 -14.72 13.37
N ILE A 161 -7.94 -14.58 13.95
CA ILE A 161 -6.68 -14.61 13.19
C ILE A 161 -6.44 -15.94 12.46
N ASP A 162 -6.91 -17.05 13.04
CA ASP A 162 -6.85 -18.41 12.48
C ASP A 162 -8.19 -18.85 11.87
N ASN A 163 -9.19 -17.97 11.82
CA ASN A 163 -10.46 -18.26 11.19
C ASN A 163 -10.29 -18.19 9.65
N PRO A 164 -10.62 -19.26 8.88
CA PRO A 164 -10.53 -19.23 7.42
C PRO A 164 -11.51 -18.24 6.76
N LYS A 165 -12.55 -17.82 7.50
CA LYS A 165 -13.47 -16.73 7.14
C LYS A 165 -13.06 -15.39 7.77
N GLY A 166 -11.83 -15.27 8.27
CA GLY A 166 -11.31 -14.04 8.85
C GLY A 166 -11.27 -12.90 7.82
N ARG A 167 -11.81 -11.72 8.17
CA ARG A 167 -11.79 -10.50 7.36
C ARG A 167 -11.41 -9.30 8.20
N SER A 168 -10.52 -8.47 7.67
CA SER A 168 -10.13 -7.23 8.33
C SER A 168 -10.98 -6.04 7.87
N VAL A 169 -11.10 -5.04 8.74
CA VAL A 169 -11.59 -3.70 8.42
C VAL A 169 -10.55 -2.68 8.88
N SER A 170 -10.01 -1.90 7.94
CA SER A 170 -8.98 -0.88 8.22
C SER A 170 -9.38 0.50 7.69
N VAL A 171 -8.62 1.52 8.10
CA VAL A 171 -8.77 2.88 7.55
C VAL A 171 -7.42 3.46 7.15
N LYS A 172 -7.42 4.21 6.04
CA LYS A 172 -6.26 4.99 5.57
C LYS A 172 -6.53 6.49 5.68
N ILE A 173 -5.74 7.18 6.49
CA ILE A 173 -5.96 8.58 6.85
C ILE A 173 -4.85 9.50 6.34
N ARG A 174 -5.15 10.80 6.32
CA ARG A 174 -4.15 11.89 6.38
C ARG A 174 -4.11 12.45 7.80
N ILE A 175 -3.37 13.54 8.01
CA ILE A 175 -3.36 14.27 9.28
C ILE A 175 -3.95 15.68 9.12
N HIS A 176 -4.42 16.25 10.21
CA HIS A 176 -4.83 17.65 10.29
C HIS A 176 -3.62 18.58 10.49
N ASN A 177 -3.83 19.88 10.30
CA ASN A 177 -2.82 20.88 10.67
C ASN A 177 -2.59 20.83 12.19
N ASP A 178 -3.66 20.92 12.97
CA ASP A 178 -3.68 20.67 14.42
C ASP A 178 -3.74 19.16 14.69
N LEU A 179 -2.67 18.62 15.27
CA LEU A 179 -2.55 17.20 15.53
C LEU A 179 -3.58 16.70 16.56
N ARG A 180 -4.10 17.57 17.43
CA ARG A 180 -5.16 17.21 18.39
C ARG A 180 -6.40 16.71 17.67
N GLN A 181 -6.81 17.36 16.57
CA GLN A 181 -7.92 16.92 15.74
C GLN A 181 -7.66 15.55 15.08
N THR A 182 -6.39 15.22 14.80
CA THR A 182 -6.01 13.90 14.30
C THR A 182 -6.12 12.84 15.39
N MET A 183 -5.67 13.15 16.61
CA MET A 183 -5.82 12.26 17.76
C MET A 183 -7.30 12.02 18.07
N ASP A 184 -8.08 13.09 18.11
CA ASP A 184 -9.53 13.08 18.26
C ASP A 184 -10.24 12.21 17.20
N PHE A 185 -9.76 12.22 15.96
CA PHE A 185 -10.26 11.36 14.90
C PHE A 185 -9.91 9.89 15.18
N ILE A 186 -8.64 9.60 15.50
CA ILE A 186 -8.17 8.23 15.76
C ILE A 186 -8.87 7.66 17.00
N ASP A 187 -9.00 8.42 18.08
CA ASP A 187 -9.69 8.01 19.31
C ASP A 187 -11.15 7.61 19.02
N THR A 188 -11.88 8.37 18.19
CA THR A 188 -13.25 8.03 17.80
C THR A 188 -13.34 6.81 16.87
N VAL A 189 -12.45 6.71 15.87
CA VAL A 189 -12.53 5.66 14.83
C VAL A 189 -11.96 4.33 15.32
N VAL A 190 -10.87 4.35 16.09
CA VAL A 190 -10.30 3.16 16.74
C VAL A 190 -11.19 2.72 17.89
N GLY A 191 -11.79 3.66 18.62
CA GLY A 191 -12.59 3.36 19.80
C GLY A 191 -11.71 2.95 20.99
N HIS A 192 -12.28 2.16 21.90
CA HIS A 192 -11.59 1.76 23.13
C HIS A 192 -10.39 0.85 22.82
N PRO A 193 -9.18 1.08 23.35
CA PRO A 193 -7.99 0.30 22.99
C PRO A 193 -8.12 -1.21 23.18
N GLN A 194 -8.84 -1.64 24.23
CA GLN A 194 -9.12 -3.06 24.53
C GLN A 194 -10.22 -3.67 23.67
N ASN A 195 -11.01 -2.87 22.95
CA ASN A 195 -12.08 -3.32 22.08
C ASN A 195 -12.15 -2.41 20.84
N ARG A 196 -11.04 -2.36 20.11
CA ARG A 196 -10.91 -1.46 18.96
C ARG A 196 -11.82 -1.88 17.81
N LEU A 197 -12.15 -0.94 16.95
CA LEU A 197 -13.06 -1.13 15.82
C LEU A 197 -12.33 -1.45 14.51
N VAL A 198 -11.04 -1.11 14.40
CA VAL A 198 -10.24 -1.33 13.19
C VAL A 198 -9.07 -2.25 13.47
N ASP A 199 -8.72 -3.04 12.47
CA ASP A 199 -7.63 -4.00 12.55
C ASP A 199 -6.27 -3.31 12.63
N TRP A 200 -6.08 -2.26 11.82
CA TRP A 200 -4.92 -1.34 11.82
C TRP A 200 -5.32 0.02 11.23
N ILE A 201 -4.40 0.98 11.32
CA ILE A 201 -4.49 2.26 10.61
C ILE A 201 -3.30 2.47 9.69
N THR A 202 -3.54 3.10 8.55
CA THR A 202 -2.47 3.60 7.67
C THR A 202 -2.45 5.12 7.70
N ILE A 203 -1.32 5.71 8.05
CA ILE A 203 -1.19 7.16 8.21
C ILE A 203 -0.35 7.74 7.08
N HIS A 204 -0.90 8.72 6.36
CA HIS A 204 -0.12 9.62 5.51
C HIS A 204 0.17 10.93 6.27
N PRO A 205 1.42 11.21 6.73
CA PRO A 205 1.74 12.39 7.55
C PRO A 205 1.84 13.69 6.72
N ARG A 206 0.87 13.90 5.84
CA ARG A 206 0.64 15.15 5.10
C ARG A 206 -0.79 15.58 5.35
N THR A 207 -1.04 16.88 5.37
CA THR A 207 -2.41 17.37 5.37
C THR A 207 -3.00 17.29 3.98
N ARG A 208 -4.32 17.52 3.85
CA ARG A 208 -4.99 17.50 2.53
C ARG A 208 -4.30 18.44 1.53
N SER A 209 -3.94 19.65 1.98
CA SER A 209 -3.38 20.70 1.14
C SER A 209 -1.87 20.59 0.91
N THR A 210 -1.16 19.74 1.67
CA THR A 210 0.27 19.56 1.48
C THR A 210 0.55 18.86 0.14
N PRO A 211 1.31 19.50 -0.78
CA PRO A 211 1.66 18.91 -2.05
C PRO A 211 2.62 17.72 -1.87
N SER A 212 2.68 16.85 -2.88
CA SER A 212 3.48 15.63 -2.85
C SER A 212 4.99 15.87 -2.91
N THR A 213 5.42 17.10 -3.21
CA THR A 213 6.80 17.58 -3.24
C THR A 213 7.31 18.03 -1.87
N THR A 214 6.41 18.38 -0.94
CA THR A 214 6.78 18.72 0.44
C THR A 214 6.93 17.43 1.24
N PRO A 215 8.04 17.18 1.95
CA PRO A 215 8.23 15.97 2.75
C PRO A 215 7.10 15.68 3.75
N ILE A 216 6.97 14.42 4.15
CA ILE A 216 6.07 14.03 5.26
C ILE A 216 6.48 14.69 6.58
N ARG A 217 5.51 14.94 7.48
CA ARG A 217 5.73 15.46 8.84
C ARG A 217 6.13 14.31 9.78
N THR A 218 7.43 14.06 9.92
CA THR A 218 7.99 12.97 10.76
C THR A 218 7.64 13.14 12.24
N GLU A 219 7.78 14.34 12.80
CA GLU A 219 7.42 14.64 14.20
C GLU A 219 5.94 14.30 14.50
N ALA A 220 5.04 14.61 13.56
CA ALA A 220 3.63 14.26 13.72
C ALA A 220 3.40 12.75 13.69
N LEU A 221 4.15 12.02 12.86
CA LEU A 221 4.10 10.56 12.83
C LEU A 221 4.63 9.96 14.14
N GLU A 222 5.74 10.46 14.66
CA GLU A 222 6.34 10.00 15.93
C GLU A 222 5.33 10.13 17.07
N ILE A 223 4.73 11.31 17.26
CA ILE A 223 3.70 11.55 18.29
C ILE A 223 2.53 10.57 18.16
N LEU A 224 2.02 10.36 16.95
CA LEU A 224 0.89 9.46 16.71
C LEU A 224 1.28 8.00 16.96
N THR A 225 2.45 7.58 16.50
CA THR A 225 2.90 6.19 16.66
C THR A 225 3.23 5.87 18.11
N GLU A 226 3.82 6.79 18.87
CA GLU A 226 4.03 6.66 20.32
C GLU A 226 2.70 6.48 21.06
N LYS A 227 1.68 7.29 20.74
CA LYS A 227 0.36 7.21 21.40
C LYS A 227 -0.39 5.91 21.06
N TYR A 228 -0.35 5.47 19.80
CA TYR A 228 -1.29 4.46 19.30
C TYR A 228 -0.70 3.07 19.02
N SER A 229 0.62 2.93 18.82
CA SER A 229 1.22 1.64 18.41
C SER A 229 1.01 0.48 19.36
N LYS A 230 0.74 0.75 20.65
CA LYS A 230 0.40 -0.28 21.65
C LYS A 230 -1.02 -0.83 21.49
N ALA A 231 -1.92 -0.07 20.87
CA ALA A 231 -3.33 -0.45 20.71
C ALA A 231 -3.57 -1.21 19.40
N LEU A 232 -2.84 -0.87 18.33
CA LEU A 232 -3.01 -1.47 17.01
C LEU A 232 -1.76 -1.27 16.12
N PRO A 233 -1.60 -2.10 15.08
CA PRO A 233 -0.58 -1.89 14.06
C PRO A 233 -0.75 -0.57 13.31
N ILE A 234 0.37 0.05 12.94
CA ILE A 234 0.40 1.31 12.18
C ILE A 234 1.29 1.15 10.95
N LEU A 235 0.72 1.43 9.78
CA LEU A 235 1.47 1.52 8.52
C LEU A 235 1.75 2.99 8.17
N LEU A 236 2.99 3.30 7.84
CA LEU A 236 3.32 4.59 7.22
C LEU A 236 3.04 4.54 5.73
N SER A 237 2.32 5.54 5.22
CA SER A 237 2.20 5.82 3.80
C SER A 237 2.76 7.21 3.47
N GLY A 238 3.58 7.32 2.44
CA GLY A 238 4.17 8.60 2.01
C GLY A 238 5.68 8.56 2.07
N ASP A 239 6.31 8.98 0.96
CA ASP A 239 7.76 9.04 0.75
C ASP A 239 8.53 7.72 0.91
N VAL A 240 7.80 6.60 0.87
CA VAL A 240 8.34 5.24 0.77
C VAL A 240 8.79 4.98 -0.68
N PHE A 241 9.90 5.58 -1.09
CA PHE A 241 10.51 5.38 -2.41
C PHE A 241 11.73 4.46 -2.38
N ASP A 242 12.46 4.51 -1.27
CA ASP A 242 13.70 3.78 -1.02
C ASP A 242 13.75 3.54 0.50
N LEU A 243 13.90 2.27 0.90
CA LEU A 243 13.93 1.90 2.31
C LEU A 243 15.13 2.50 3.05
N SER A 244 16.27 2.69 2.36
CA SER A 244 17.47 3.28 2.96
C SER A 244 17.38 4.79 3.16
N ALA A 245 16.43 5.45 2.48
CA ALA A 245 16.24 6.90 2.53
C ALA A 245 15.09 7.33 3.47
N LEU A 246 14.48 6.37 4.18
CA LEU A 246 13.40 6.67 5.12
C LEU A 246 13.95 7.43 6.33
N PRO A 247 13.33 8.55 6.74
CA PRO A 247 13.89 9.47 7.73
C PRO A 247 13.67 9.00 9.18
N PHE A 248 13.77 7.70 9.46
CA PHE A 248 13.48 7.15 10.79
C PHE A 248 14.76 6.73 11.52
N GLN A 249 14.78 7.04 12.81
CA GLN A 249 15.77 6.57 13.76
C GLN A 249 15.12 5.52 14.68
N PRO A 250 15.90 4.57 15.23
CA PRO A 250 15.42 3.73 16.33
C PRO A 250 14.94 4.58 17.52
N THR A 251 13.78 4.26 18.09
CA THR A 251 13.24 4.90 19.32
C THR A 251 13.96 4.45 20.59
N ILE A 252 14.83 3.44 20.53
CA ILE A 252 15.65 2.99 21.66
C ILE A 252 17.09 3.48 21.45
N THR A 253 17.45 4.59 22.08
CA THR A 253 18.85 4.85 22.46
C THR A 253 19.14 4.04 23.72
N THR A 254 20.14 3.17 23.68
CA THR A 254 20.63 2.50 24.88
C THR A 254 20.97 3.54 25.95
N ASN A 255 20.43 3.35 27.16
CA ASN A 255 20.76 4.04 28.42
C ASN A 255 22.00 4.93 28.36
N ASN A 256 21.80 6.25 28.36
CA ASN A 256 22.51 7.22 29.20
C ASN A 256 22.10 8.65 28.82
N ASP A 257 21.81 9.45 29.84
CA ASP A 257 21.51 10.88 29.78
C ASP A 257 22.62 11.69 29.11
N ALA A 258 22.56 11.86 27.78
CA ALA A 258 23.39 12.82 27.06
C ALA A 258 22.53 13.58 26.02
N PRO A 259 22.63 14.93 25.96
CA PRO A 259 21.88 15.71 25.00
C PRO A 259 22.29 15.38 23.56
N LEU A 260 21.30 15.41 22.66
CA LEU A 260 21.44 15.23 21.21
C LEU A 260 22.63 16.05 20.65
N PRO A 261 23.58 15.44 19.90
CA PRO A 261 24.56 16.23 19.18
C PRO A 261 23.89 16.98 18.02
N SER A 262 24.25 18.25 17.87
CA SER A 262 23.81 19.10 16.77
C SER A 262 24.16 18.50 15.39
N PHE A 263 23.28 18.73 14.43
CA PHE A 263 23.18 18.20 13.06
C PHE A 263 24.40 18.27 12.11
N ASN A 264 25.63 18.46 12.57
CA ASN A 264 26.80 18.52 11.67
C ASN A 264 27.91 17.55 12.09
N LYS A 265 28.12 16.56 11.20
CA LYS A 265 29.17 15.53 11.14
C LYS A 265 28.89 14.25 11.94
N LEU A 266 28.48 13.20 11.21
CA LEU A 266 28.84 11.83 11.57
C LEU A 266 29.66 11.24 10.42
N VAL A 267 30.95 11.07 10.72
CA VAL A 267 31.92 10.34 9.91
C VAL A 267 31.65 8.84 10.15
N LEU A 268 31.53 8.09 9.07
CA LEU A 268 31.38 6.64 9.09
C LEU A 268 32.70 5.99 9.50
N ASN A 269 32.76 5.41 10.69
CA ASN A 269 33.69 4.32 10.99
C ASN A 269 33.01 3.27 11.88
N ASP A 270 33.12 2.03 11.41
CA ASP A 270 33.16 0.77 12.15
C ASP A 270 31.93 0.18 12.85
N THR A 271 31.55 -1.02 12.37
CA THR A 271 30.95 -2.21 13.05
C THR A 271 29.75 -2.08 14.01
N THR A 272 29.29 -0.88 14.35
CA THR A 272 28.13 -0.58 15.20
C THR A 272 26.83 -0.32 14.42
N SER A 273 26.91 -0.27 13.08
CA SER A 273 25.81 0.14 12.18
C SER A 273 24.63 -0.84 12.11
N VAL A 274 24.82 -2.12 12.46
CA VAL A 274 23.73 -3.12 12.41
C VAL A 274 22.73 -2.97 13.58
N VAL A 275 23.18 -2.40 14.71
CA VAL A 275 22.38 -2.23 15.94
C VAL A 275 21.41 -1.04 15.83
N ASN A 276 21.67 -0.09 14.93
CA ASN A 276 20.91 1.16 14.79
C ASN A 276 20.02 1.23 13.54
N MET A 277 19.83 0.12 12.81
CA MET A 277 18.88 0.12 11.69
C MET A 277 17.44 0.14 12.23
N PRO A 278 16.53 0.95 11.65
CA PRO A 278 15.11 0.91 11.99
C PRO A 278 14.53 -0.49 11.77
N ARG A 279 13.76 -0.97 12.73
CA ARG A 279 13.05 -2.25 12.76
C ARG A 279 11.71 -2.07 13.49
N PRO A 280 10.73 -2.97 13.32
CA PRO A 280 9.49 -2.89 14.10
C PRO A 280 9.71 -2.95 15.61
N SER A 281 10.73 -3.67 16.11
CA SER A 281 11.01 -3.76 17.55
C SER A 281 11.58 -2.49 18.17
N ASN A 282 12.27 -1.67 17.37
CA ASN A 282 12.90 -0.43 17.80
C ASN A 282 12.27 0.81 17.12
N THR A 283 11.09 0.65 16.53
CA THR A 283 10.26 1.75 16.03
C THR A 283 8.81 1.50 16.46
N HIS A 284 7.96 2.52 16.41
CA HIS A 284 6.53 2.34 16.67
C HIS A 284 5.72 2.00 15.39
N LEU A 285 6.40 1.60 14.31
CA LEU A 285 5.80 1.30 13.01
C LEU A 285 5.76 -0.21 12.77
N SER A 286 4.64 -0.70 12.26
CA SER A 286 4.50 -2.11 11.87
C SER A 286 4.91 -2.35 10.41
N GLY A 287 4.95 -1.30 9.59
CA GLY A 287 5.30 -1.44 8.18
C GLY A 287 5.17 -0.18 7.34
N PHE A 288 5.43 -0.36 6.05
CA PHE A 288 5.45 0.71 5.06
C PHE A 288 4.52 0.40 3.90
N MET A 289 3.80 1.41 3.45
CA MET A 289 2.89 1.37 2.31
C MET A 289 3.38 2.32 1.22
N SER A 290 3.82 1.77 0.08
CA SER A 290 4.33 2.55 -1.04
C SER A 290 3.32 2.65 -2.19
N ALA A 291 3.20 3.85 -2.75
CA ALA A 291 2.38 4.15 -3.92
C ALA A 291 3.28 4.35 -5.15
N ARG A 292 3.68 5.61 -5.40
CA ARG A 292 4.53 6.00 -6.52
C ARG A 292 5.90 5.29 -6.52
N GLY A 293 6.43 4.93 -5.35
CA GLY A 293 7.67 4.17 -5.25
C GLY A 293 7.56 2.82 -5.96
N LEU A 294 6.54 2.02 -5.63
CA LEU A 294 6.27 0.75 -6.33
C LEU A 294 5.87 0.94 -7.78
N LEU A 295 5.20 2.05 -8.13
CA LEU A 295 4.85 2.34 -9.53
C LEU A 295 6.10 2.53 -10.40
N ALA A 296 7.10 3.23 -9.87
CA ALA A 296 8.38 3.47 -10.53
C ALA A 296 9.34 2.26 -10.41
N ASN A 297 9.27 1.50 -9.31
CA ASN A 297 10.11 0.33 -9.06
C ASN A 297 9.31 -0.75 -8.30
N PRO A 298 8.70 -1.72 -9.01
CA PRO A 298 7.98 -2.81 -8.38
C PRO A 298 8.84 -3.68 -7.47
N ALA A 299 10.17 -3.61 -7.63
CA ALA A 299 11.14 -4.42 -6.92
C ALA A 299 11.75 -3.73 -5.68
N THR A 300 11.24 -2.55 -5.28
CA THR A 300 11.76 -1.79 -4.12
C THR A 300 11.86 -2.64 -2.85
N PHE A 301 10.84 -3.45 -2.53
CA PHE A 301 10.83 -4.26 -1.31
C PHE A 301 11.62 -5.57 -1.42
N ALA A 302 12.14 -5.90 -2.60
CA ALA A 302 13.12 -6.95 -2.81
C ALA A 302 14.58 -6.44 -2.73
N GLY A 303 14.78 -5.16 -2.33
CA GLY A 303 16.11 -4.57 -2.14
C GLY A 303 16.71 -3.90 -3.38
N TYR A 304 15.97 -3.79 -4.48
CA TYR A 304 16.43 -3.11 -5.68
C TYR A 304 16.30 -1.59 -5.52
N LEU A 305 17.42 -0.86 -5.70
CA LEU A 305 17.44 0.61 -5.62
C LEU A 305 16.78 1.27 -6.84
N ALA A 306 16.86 0.64 -8.01
CA ALA A 306 16.20 1.05 -9.26
C ALA A 306 15.43 -0.13 -9.87
N CYS A 307 14.47 0.18 -10.75
CA CYS A 307 13.64 -0.83 -11.40
C CYS A 307 14.49 -1.72 -12.34
N PRO A 308 14.53 -3.05 -12.13
CA PRO A 308 15.22 -3.95 -13.05
C PRO A 308 14.35 -4.26 -14.28
N TRP A 309 14.97 -4.57 -15.41
CA TRP A 309 14.27 -5.07 -16.61
C TRP A 309 13.32 -6.24 -16.28
N GLU A 310 13.74 -7.15 -15.39
CA GLU A 310 12.92 -8.29 -14.98
C GLU A 310 11.56 -7.90 -14.38
N ALA A 311 11.49 -6.77 -13.67
CA ALA A 311 10.23 -6.29 -13.10
C ALA A 311 9.27 -5.82 -14.20
N VAL A 312 9.81 -5.16 -15.23
CA VAL A 312 9.05 -4.75 -16.43
C VAL A 312 8.54 -5.99 -17.17
N GLU A 313 9.42 -6.96 -17.42
CA GLU A 313 9.08 -8.21 -18.10
C GLU A 313 8.01 -9.00 -17.31
N THR A 314 8.18 -9.11 -16.00
CA THR A 314 7.21 -9.75 -15.10
C THR A 314 5.86 -9.06 -15.21
N PHE A 315 5.81 -7.73 -15.15
CA PHE A 315 4.57 -6.97 -15.29
C PHE A 315 3.88 -7.26 -16.63
N MET A 316 4.62 -7.26 -17.74
CA MET A 316 4.04 -7.55 -19.05
C MET A 316 3.53 -9.00 -19.15
N CYS A 317 4.22 -9.98 -18.55
CA CYS A 317 3.72 -11.35 -18.44
C CYS A 317 2.40 -11.41 -17.64
N LYS A 318 2.30 -10.68 -16.53
CA LYS A 318 1.06 -10.61 -15.74
C LYS A 318 -0.05 -9.87 -16.47
N VAL A 319 0.25 -8.85 -17.27
CA VAL A 319 -0.73 -8.16 -18.12
C VAL A 319 -1.33 -9.11 -19.16
N ALA A 320 -0.52 -10.01 -19.75
CA ALA A 320 -1.03 -11.02 -20.68
C ALA A 320 -2.00 -12.02 -20.00
N GLN A 321 -1.78 -12.33 -18.72
CA GLN A 321 -2.62 -13.26 -17.94
C GLN A 321 -3.85 -12.58 -17.33
N ALA A 322 -3.72 -11.33 -16.91
CA ALA A 322 -4.75 -10.52 -16.28
C ALA A 322 -4.80 -9.15 -16.98
N PRO A 323 -5.54 -9.04 -18.11
CA PRO A 323 -5.54 -7.86 -18.95
C PRO A 323 -5.84 -6.56 -18.22
N VAL A 324 -5.03 -5.55 -18.52
CA VAL A 324 -5.17 -4.19 -18.03
C VAL A 324 -5.41 -3.28 -19.25
N PRO A 325 -6.29 -2.26 -19.17
CA PRO A 325 -6.48 -1.31 -20.26
C PRO A 325 -5.15 -0.75 -20.78
N PHE A 326 -4.97 -0.76 -22.11
CA PHE A 326 -3.71 -0.40 -22.77
C PHE A 326 -3.05 0.87 -22.23
N LYS A 327 -3.80 1.97 -22.06
CA LYS A 327 -3.23 3.23 -21.57
C LYS A 327 -2.65 3.13 -20.15
N LEU A 328 -3.19 2.23 -19.32
CA LEU A 328 -2.61 1.96 -18.01
C LEU A 328 -1.34 1.11 -18.13
N VAL A 329 -1.32 0.12 -19.04
CA VAL A 329 -0.09 -0.65 -19.35
C VAL A 329 1.03 0.29 -19.83
N GLN A 330 0.72 1.15 -20.79
CA GLN A 330 1.65 2.17 -21.30
C GLN A 330 2.19 3.07 -20.18
N HIS A 331 1.32 3.52 -19.28
CA HIS A 331 1.74 4.33 -18.14
C HIS A 331 2.63 3.56 -17.16
N HIS A 332 2.28 2.31 -16.81
CA HIS A 332 3.09 1.47 -15.94
C HIS A 332 4.50 1.26 -16.51
N VAL A 333 4.61 0.90 -17.79
CA VAL A 333 5.92 0.71 -18.44
C VAL A 333 6.70 2.02 -18.47
N MET A 334 6.05 3.15 -18.73
CA MET A 334 6.69 4.47 -18.72
C MET A 334 7.23 4.86 -17.34
N GLU A 335 6.48 4.60 -16.26
CA GLU A 335 6.94 4.84 -14.89
C GLU A 335 8.08 3.90 -14.49
N MET A 336 7.99 2.61 -14.82
CA MET A 336 9.01 1.60 -14.50
C MET A 336 10.33 1.82 -15.25
N THR A 337 10.29 2.47 -16.41
CA THR A 337 11.47 2.70 -17.25
C THR A 337 12.05 4.11 -17.13
N ALA A 338 11.34 5.01 -16.43
CA ALA A 338 11.79 6.35 -16.10
C ALA A 338 12.83 6.36 -14.96
N PRO A 339 13.50 7.50 -14.70
CA PRO A 339 14.35 7.65 -13.51
C PRO A 339 13.58 7.34 -12.21
N GLY A 340 14.21 6.57 -11.33
CA GLY A 340 13.62 6.17 -10.05
C GLY A 340 13.28 7.33 -9.10
N MET A 341 12.42 7.06 -8.12
CA MET A 341 12.06 8.03 -7.08
C MET A 341 12.99 8.00 -5.86
N GLY A 342 13.78 6.94 -5.69
CA GLY A 342 14.74 6.74 -4.60
C GLY A 342 16.07 7.49 -4.75
N SER A 343 17.09 7.04 -4.03
CA SER A 343 18.46 7.55 -4.13
C SER A 343 19.08 7.27 -5.51
N ASP A 344 18.87 6.08 -6.05
CA ASP A 344 19.25 5.71 -7.41
C ASP A 344 18.25 6.26 -8.43
N LYS A 345 18.78 7.06 -9.37
CA LYS A 345 18.03 7.72 -10.45
C LYS A 345 18.26 7.07 -11.81
N THR A 346 18.89 5.90 -11.86
CA THR A 346 19.09 5.14 -13.09
C THR A 346 17.73 4.87 -13.76
N SER A 347 17.69 5.05 -15.08
CA SER A 347 16.51 4.80 -15.91
C SER A 347 16.82 3.70 -16.92
N LEU A 348 15.86 2.81 -17.17
CA LEU A 348 15.99 1.78 -18.21
C LEU A 348 15.89 2.36 -19.62
N LEU A 349 15.09 3.43 -19.79
CA LEU A 349 14.88 4.10 -21.06
C LEU A 349 15.23 5.59 -20.97
N GLU A 350 15.89 6.07 -22.02
CA GLU A 350 16.19 7.47 -22.20
C GLU A 350 14.93 8.31 -22.44
N LYS A 351 15.04 9.63 -22.29
CA LYS A 351 13.90 10.55 -22.50
C LYS A 351 13.30 10.42 -23.90
N LYS A 352 14.13 10.25 -24.94
CA LYS A 352 13.67 10.09 -26.32
C LYS A 352 12.91 8.77 -26.50
N GLU A 353 13.44 7.67 -25.97
CA GLU A 353 12.82 6.34 -26.05
C GLU A 353 11.47 6.30 -25.32
N ARG A 354 11.37 6.95 -24.16
CA ARG A 354 10.08 7.10 -23.46
C ARG A 354 9.08 7.94 -24.26
N ALA A 355 9.54 8.94 -25.00
CA ALA A 355 8.66 9.70 -25.88
C ALA A 355 8.13 8.83 -27.05
N GLU A 356 8.94 7.92 -27.58
CA GLU A 356 8.49 6.93 -28.58
C GLU A 356 7.50 5.92 -27.98
N LEU A 357 7.78 5.37 -26.79
CA LEU A 357 6.86 4.49 -26.04
C LEU A 357 5.47 5.12 -25.90
N MET A 358 5.39 6.44 -25.69
CA MET A 358 4.13 7.16 -25.54
C MET A 358 3.35 7.36 -26.85
N LYS A 359 3.99 7.21 -28.02
CA LYS A 359 3.33 7.26 -29.33
C LYS A 359 2.68 5.94 -29.72
N LEU A 360 3.09 4.83 -29.10
CA LEU A 360 2.51 3.51 -29.36
C LEU A 360 1.01 3.48 -29.06
N THR A 361 0.29 2.60 -29.74
CA THR A 361 -1.19 2.62 -29.75
C THR A 361 -1.85 1.35 -29.22
N ASN A 362 -1.09 0.26 -29.09
CA ASN A 362 -1.58 -1.01 -28.55
C ASN A 362 -0.48 -1.73 -27.74
N THR A 363 -0.88 -2.77 -27.00
CA THR A 363 0.02 -3.50 -26.09
C THR A 363 1.05 -4.35 -26.84
N CYS A 364 0.73 -4.85 -28.04
CA CYS A 364 1.68 -5.62 -28.85
C CYS A 364 2.85 -4.75 -29.29
N ASP A 365 2.58 -3.51 -29.75
CA ASP A 365 3.64 -2.56 -30.09
C ASP A 365 4.58 -2.30 -28.89
N ILE A 366 4.03 -2.24 -27.67
CA ILE A 366 4.85 -2.09 -26.44
C ILE A 366 5.74 -3.31 -26.25
N MET A 367 5.24 -4.52 -26.50
CA MET A 367 6.03 -5.75 -26.37
C MET A 367 7.17 -5.77 -27.39
N ASP A 368 6.90 -5.46 -28.65
CA ASP A 368 7.91 -5.42 -29.72
C ASP A 368 8.98 -4.36 -29.42
N PHE A 369 8.55 -3.17 -28.97
CA PHE A 369 9.45 -2.11 -28.53
C PHE A 369 10.32 -2.53 -27.34
N LEU A 370 9.76 -3.23 -26.36
CA LEU A 370 10.52 -3.71 -25.21
C LEU A 370 11.49 -4.84 -25.59
N ASP A 371 11.11 -5.73 -26.52
CA ASP A 371 12.00 -6.77 -27.04
C ASP A 371 13.25 -6.15 -27.68
N GLU A 372 13.07 -5.16 -28.56
CA GLU A 372 14.16 -4.40 -29.18
C GLU A 372 15.04 -3.70 -28.13
N LYS A 373 14.42 -2.99 -27.19
CA LYS A 373 15.16 -2.20 -26.18
C LYS A 373 15.91 -3.08 -25.19
N ILE A 374 15.37 -4.23 -24.82
CA ILE A 374 16.09 -5.18 -23.97
C ILE A 374 17.32 -5.70 -24.71
N GLU A 375 17.20 -6.09 -25.97
CA GLU A 375 18.33 -6.57 -26.75
C GLU A 375 19.41 -5.48 -26.88
N GLU A 376 19.03 -4.24 -27.21
CA GLU A 376 19.94 -3.10 -27.32
C GLU A 376 20.66 -2.80 -25.98
N LYS A 377 19.93 -2.73 -24.87
CA LYS A 377 20.47 -2.27 -23.58
C LYS A 377 21.15 -3.38 -22.77
N THR A 378 20.83 -4.66 -23.02
CA THR A 378 21.33 -5.79 -22.22
C THR A 378 22.15 -6.80 -23.02
N GLY A 379 22.12 -6.74 -24.37
CA GLY A 379 22.74 -7.73 -25.25
C GLY A 379 22.03 -9.09 -25.26
N ARG A 380 20.88 -9.22 -24.60
CA ARG A 380 20.13 -10.48 -24.52
C ARG A 380 19.28 -10.69 -25.77
N VAL A 381 19.71 -11.63 -26.61
CA VAL A 381 18.98 -12.06 -27.81
C VAL A 381 17.63 -12.70 -27.43
N GLY A 382 16.58 -12.37 -28.19
CA GLY A 382 15.24 -12.94 -28.01
C GLY A 382 14.31 -12.11 -27.12
N GLY A 383 14.71 -10.91 -26.73
CA GLY A 383 13.84 -9.92 -26.09
C GLY A 383 13.38 -10.29 -24.68
N MET A 384 12.13 -9.94 -24.35
CA MET A 384 11.47 -10.21 -23.07
C MET A 384 11.25 -11.69 -22.82
N ARG A 385 11.54 -12.13 -21.59
CA ARG A 385 11.09 -13.44 -21.10
C ARG A 385 9.57 -13.48 -21.03
N ARG A 386 8.98 -14.59 -21.47
CA ARG A 386 7.52 -14.76 -21.57
C ARG A 386 6.93 -15.71 -20.51
N ASN A 387 7.76 -16.30 -19.66
CA ASN A 387 7.39 -17.34 -18.68
C ASN A 387 7.61 -16.92 -17.22
N LEU A 388 7.44 -15.63 -16.89
CA LEU A 388 7.73 -15.04 -15.58
C LEU A 388 6.56 -14.90 -14.60
#